data_AF-A0A397TXX5-F1
#
_entry.id   AF-A0A397TXX5-F1
#
_cell.length_a   1.000
_cell.length_b   1.000
_cell.length_c   1.000
_cell.angle_alpha   90.00
_cell.angle_beta   90.00
_cell.angle_gamma   90.00
#
_symmetry.space_group_name_H-M   'P 1'
#
loop_
_entity.id
_entity.type
_entity.pdbx_description
1 polymer ?
#
loop_
_entity_poly.entity_id
_entity_poly.type
_entity_poly.pdbx_seq_one_letter_code
_entity_poly.pdbx_strand_id
1 'polypeptide(L)'
;MSDLASHKAGLQGIDKEKVNQVIYEASKNSAFYLNEARKDEALNHKTEQLLKKYEALRRQDLSTFNNKVDNLVQAIERKRDLSRTIVHIDMDAYYASVEERDNPSLRGKPMAVGSNSMLSTSNYEARRYGVRSAMPGFIAKKLCPELIIVPCNFDKYHAVAKQIREVFARYDPNYTPMSLDEAYLDITEYLETTDKTPDEIVEQIRKEIHEETKLTASAGIAANMLLSKICSDFNKPNGQYRLPNNINDIMRFIRPLPVRKIPGIGRVTERILKAIDISTCGAILDNSVYLYRMFSSISFNFFIRAALGIGSTTVKSEYKRKSMSISRTFCNLSQPNELFAKLRELVDYLAADLAKEYLHGKTIALTFKSVSFKVTTRERSLKRYIYTADDLYHFGKQVSSI
;
A
#
# COMPACT_ATOMS: atom_id res chain seq x y z
N MET A 1 7.58 14.65 13.08
CA MET A 1 8.12 14.66 11.71
C MET A 1 8.42 13.22 11.27
N SER A 2 8.30 12.94 9.97
CA SER A 2 8.34 11.60 9.36
C SER A 2 9.58 10.78 9.78
N ASP A 3 9.39 9.73 10.56
CA ASP A 3 10.35 8.61 10.57
C ASP A 3 10.50 8.11 9.13
N LEU A 4 11.72 8.17 8.62
CA LEU A 4 12.03 7.75 7.27
C LEU A 4 11.51 6.31 7.08
N ALA A 5 10.76 6.09 6.00
CA ALA A 5 10.17 4.81 5.60
C ALA A 5 11.26 3.78 5.19
N SER A 6 12.19 3.50 6.09
CA SER A 6 13.32 2.56 5.97
C SER A 6 12.90 1.09 5.85
N HIS A 7 11.59 0.81 5.85
CA HIS A 7 11.06 -0.53 5.68
C HIS A 7 11.04 -0.98 4.21
N LYS A 8 11.21 -0.08 3.23
CA LYS A 8 11.27 -0.42 1.81
C LYS A 8 12.64 -0.97 1.44
N ALA A 9 12.67 -1.97 0.55
CA ALA A 9 13.90 -2.55 0.04
C ALA A 9 14.79 -1.50 -0.66
N GLY A 10 16.11 -1.57 -0.42
CA GLY A 10 17.10 -0.62 -0.94
C GLY A 10 17.30 0.63 -0.10
N LEU A 11 16.56 0.81 1.00
CA LEU A 11 16.72 1.93 1.94
C LEU A 11 17.43 1.53 3.26
N GLN A 12 17.96 0.30 3.33
CA GLN A 12 18.69 -0.18 4.50
C GLN A 12 20.05 0.56 4.62
N GLY A 13 20.44 0.92 5.85
CA GLY A 13 21.76 1.50 6.12
C GLY A 13 21.94 2.98 5.75
N ILE A 14 20.89 3.68 5.30
CA ILE A 14 21.00 5.12 5.00
C ILE A 14 21.06 5.96 6.28
N ASP A 15 21.80 7.07 6.22
CA ASP A 15 21.81 8.09 7.27
C ASP A 15 20.45 8.82 7.33
N LYS A 16 19.59 8.34 8.23
CA LYS A 16 18.23 8.85 8.40
C LYS A 16 18.22 10.30 8.87
N GLU A 17 19.17 10.69 9.70
CA GLU A 17 19.23 12.05 10.27
C GLU A 17 19.53 13.05 9.18
N LYS A 18 20.57 12.79 8.38
CA LYS A 18 20.92 13.62 7.23
C LYS A 18 19.77 13.74 6.23
N VAL A 19 19.13 12.63 5.86
CA VAL A 19 18.01 12.66 4.92
C VAL A 19 16.84 13.47 5.48
N ASN A 20 16.50 13.27 6.76
CA ASN A 20 15.42 14.02 7.40
C ASN A 20 15.73 15.51 7.52
N GLN A 21 16.99 15.88 7.76
CA GLN A 21 17.42 17.27 7.80
C GLN A 21 17.23 17.94 6.43
N VAL A 22 17.65 17.30 5.34
CA VAL A 22 17.45 17.83 3.98
C VAL A 22 15.96 18.00 3.66
N ILE A 23 15.13 17.00 4.02
CA ILE A 23 13.67 17.07 3.83
C ILE A 23 13.09 18.24 4.64
N TYR A 24 13.50 18.40 5.90
CA TYR A 24 13.05 19.48 6.77
C TYR A 24 13.43 20.83 6.19
N GLU A 25 14.70 21.05 5.86
CA GLU A 25 15.20 22.30 5.29
C GLU A 25 14.51 22.65 3.96
N ALA A 26 14.19 21.65 3.14
CA ALA A 26 13.48 21.86 1.87
C ALA A 26 11.98 22.13 2.02
N SER A 27 11.39 21.84 3.19
CA SER A 27 9.94 21.91 3.40
C SER A 27 9.49 22.84 4.52
N LYS A 28 10.39 23.26 5.41
CA LYS A 28 10.08 24.16 6.53
C LYS A 28 9.37 25.41 6.02
N ASN A 29 8.32 25.81 6.73
CA ASN A 29 7.44 26.93 6.39
C ASN A 29 6.55 26.75 5.14
N SER A 30 6.63 25.64 4.42
CA SER A 30 5.67 25.37 3.34
C SER A 30 4.26 25.12 3.90
N ALA A 31 3.24 25.46 3.12
CA ALA A 31 1.84 25.16 3.48
C ALA A 31 1.61 23.66 3.70
N PHE A 32 2.33 22.80 2.98
CA PHE A 32 2.34 21.36 3.19
C PHE A 32 2.88 20.99 4.57
N TYR A 33 4.04 21.53 4.94
CA TYR A 33 4.66 21.27 6.24
C TYR A 33 3.76 21.71 7.40
N LEU A 34 3.17 22.91 7.33
CA LEU A 34 2.25 23.41 8.35
C LEU A 34 1.00 22.52 8.47
N ASN A 35 0.49 22.01 7.35
CA ASN A 35 -0.63 21.08 7.36
C ASN A 35 -0.26 19.74 8.00
N GLU A 36 0.91 19.19 7.68
CA GLU A 36 1.41 17.96 8.29
C GLU A 36 1.69 18.14 9.79
N ALA A 37 2.19 19.31 10.21
CA ALA A 37 2.37 19.64 11.63
C ALA A 37 1.03 19.61 12.39
N ARG A 38 -0.03 20.23 11.85
CA ARG A 38 -1.38 20.16 12.45
C ARG A 38 -1.92 18.73 12.54
N LYS A 39 -1.69 17.90 11.52
CA LYS A 39 -2.08 16.48 11.56
C LYS A 39 -1.28 15.71 12.61
N ASP A 40 0.00 16.00 12.74
CA ASP A 40 0.88 15.37 13.74
C ASP A 40 0.43 15.74 15.16
N GLU A 41 0.08 17.01 15.40
CA GLU A 41 -0.49 17.48 16.67
C GLU A 41 -1.83 16.79 17.00
N ALA A 42 -2.76 16.72 16.05
CA ALA A 42 -4.01 16.00 16.23
C ALA A 42 -3.79 14.50 16.55
N LEU A 43 -2.79 13.89 15.92
CA LEU A 43 -2.40 12.52 16.22
C LEU A 43 -1.77 12.40 17.63
N ASN A 44 -0.95 13.35 18.06
CA ASN A 44 -0.40 13.39 19.42
C ASN A 44 -1.51 13.39 20.46
N HIS A 45 -2.49 14.28 20.30
CA HIS A 45 -3.62 14.36 21.20
C HIS A 45 -4.40 13.04 21.28
N LYS A 46 -4.67 12.42 20.12
CA LYS A 46 -5.32 11.10 20.06
C LYS A 46 -4.49 10.02 20.76
N THR A 47 -3.18 10.03 20.54
CA THR A 47 -2.25 9.08 21.16
C THR A 47 -2.20 9.25 22.68
N GLU A 48 -2.16 10.48 23.19
CA GLU A 48 -2.20 10.77 24.63
C GLU A 48 -3.50 10.28 25.28
N GLN A 49 -4.65 10.49 24.63
CA GLN A 49 -5.93 9.97 25.10
C GLN A 49 -5.93 8.44 25.19
N LEU A 50 -5.38 7.76 24.18
CA LEU A 50 -5.27 6.31 24.17
C LEU A 50 -4.32 5.80 25.24
N LEU A 51 -3.19 6.47 25.46
CA LEU A 51 -2.25 6.14 26.53
C LEU A 51 -2.91 6.29 27.92
N LYS A 52 -3.64 7.39 28.17
CA LYS A 52 -4.41 7.56 29.42
C LYS A 52 -5.42 6.43 29.62
N LYS A 53 -6.12 6.02 28.56
CA LYS A 53 -7.05 4.87 28.60
C LYS A 53 -6.31 3.56 28.89
N TYR A 54 -5.15 3.34 28.28
CA TYR A 54 -4.32 2.16 28.51
C TYR A 54 -3.84 2.07 29.97
N GLU A 55 -3.29 3.16 30.51
CA GLU A 55 -2.84 3.25 31.90
C GLU A 55 -3.97 3.03 32.90
N ALA A 56 -5.18 3.55 32.62
CA ALA A 56 -6.35 3.28 33.44
C ALA A 56 -6.76 1.80 33.42
N LEU A 57 -6.71 1.16 32.24
CA LEU A 57 -7.02 -0.27 32.10
C LEU A 57 -6.00 -1.17 32.79
N ARG A 58 -4.71 -0.81 32.80
CA ARG A 58 -3.66 -1.58 33.49
C ARG A 58 -3.86 -1.68 35.00
N ARG A 59 -4.60 -0.74 35.59
CA ARG A 59 -4.92 -0.72 37.04
C ARG A 59 -6.21 -1.46 37.39
N GLN A 60 -6.95 -1.93 36.40
CA GLN A 60 -8.20 -2.67 36.58
C GLN A 60 -7.95 -4.18 36.58
N ASP A 61 -8.76 -4.93 37.31
CA ASP A 61 -8.83 -6.38 37.10
C ASP A 61 -9.58 -6.67 35.80
N LEU A 62 -8.87 -7.26 34.84
CA LEU A 62 -9.39 -7.65 33.53
C LEU A 62 -9.54 -9.17 33.39
N SER A 63 -9.45 -9.93 34.49
CA SER A 63 -9.57 -11.39 34.53
C SER A 63 -10.81 -11.90 33.77
N THR A 64 -11.96 -11.26 33.97
CA THR A 64 -13.21 -11.58 33.28
C THR A 64 -13.15 -11.39 31.77
N PHE A 65 -12.33 -10.46 31.28
CA PHE A 65 -12.13 -10.23 29.85
C PHE A 65 -11.08 -11.17 29.25
N ASN A 66 -10.10 -11.64 30.03
CA ASN A 66 -9.07 -12.57 29.53
C ASN A 66 -9.71 -13.82 28.93
N ASN A 67 -10.60 -14.48 29.67
CA ASN A 67 -11.32 -15.67 29.17
C ASN A 67 -12.09 -15.38 27.87
N LYS A 68 -12.72 -14.21 27.77
CA LYS A 68 -13.45 -13.80 26.56
C LYS A 68 -12.50 -13.58 25.39
N VAL A 69 -11.37 -12.93 25.62
CA VAL A 69 -10.36 -12.63 24.61
C VAL A 69 -9.68 -13.91 24.14
N ASP A 70 -9.32 -14.80 25.04
CA ASP A 70 -8.76 -16.11 24.72
C ASP A 70 -9.71 -16.93 23.85
N ASN A 71 -11.01 -16.95 24.18
CA ASN A 71 -12.02 -17.59 23.34
C ASN A 71 -12.12 -16.97 21.94
N LEU A 72 -12.00 -15.65 21.82
CA LEU A 72 -11.98 -14.96 20.52
C LEU A 72 -10.72 -15.29 19.72
N VAL A 73 -9.55 -15.30 20.37
CA VAL A 73 -8.27 -15.66 19.76
C VAL A 73 -8.30 -17.10 19.29
N GLN A 74 -8.76 -18.04 20.12
CA GLN A 74 -8.94 -19.45 19.74
C GLN A 74 -9.95 -19.61 18.60
N ALA A 75 -11.05 -18.86 18.60
CA ALA A 75 -12.03 -18.91 17.51
C ALA A 75 -11.44 -18.42 16.17
N ILE A 76 -10.51 -17.47 16.21
CA ILE A 76 -9.74 -17.05 15.02
C ILE A 76 -8.75 -18.16 14.61
N GLU A 77 -8.02 -18.72 15.57
CA GLU A 77 -7.03 -19.79 15.33
C GLU A 77 -7.67 -21.05 14.73
N ARG A 78 -8.86 -21.44 15.18
CA ARG A 78 -9.63 -22.58 14.64
C ARG A 78 -9.99 -22.44 13.16
N LYS A 79 -9.93 -21.22 12.60
CA LYS A 79 -10.18 -20.96 11.18
C LYS A 79 -8.89 -20.95 10.35
N ARG A 80 -7.74 -21.27 10.96
CA ARG A 80 -6.46 -21.35 10.24
C ARG A 80 -6.55 -22.46 9.19
N ASP A 81 -6.17 -22.09 7.98
CA ASP A 81 -5.99 -22.98 6.86
C ASP A 81 -4.53 -22.88 6.40
N LEU A 82 -3.85 -24.03 6.35
CA LEU A 82 -2.46 -24.17 5.93
C LEU A 82 -2.32 -25.07 4.69
N SER A 83 -3.45 -25.47 4.08
CA SER A 83 -3.47 -26.37 2.93
C SER A 83 -3.03 -25.71 1.63
N ARG A 84 -3.07 -24.38 1.54
CA ARG A 84 -2.80 -23.63 0.32
C ARG A 84 -1.35 -23.18 0.22
N THR A 85 -0.82 -23.12 -1.00
CA THR A 85 0.46 -22.50 -1.32
C THR A 85 0.21 -21.22 -2.11
N ILE A 86 0.21 -20.10 -1.39
CA ILE A 86 -0.03 -18.77 -1.95
C ILE A 86 1.30 -18.10 -2.25
N VAL A 87 1.40 -17.56 -3.46
CA VAL A 87 2.55 -16.79 -3.93
C VAL A 87 2.15 -15.34 -4.10
N HIS A 88 2.91 -14.43 -3.52
CA HIS A 88 2.85 -13.01 -3.87
C HIS A 88 4.06 -12.67 -4.73
N ILE A 89 3.84 -12.09 -5.90
CA ILE A 89 4.90 -11.66 -6.82
C ILE A 89 4.85 -10.14 -6.92
N ASP A 90 6.00 -9.49 -6.86
CA ASP A 90 6.16 -8.03 -6.83
C ASP A 90 7.38 -7.64 -7.66
N MET A 91 7.18 -6.92 -8.77
CA MET A 91 8.27 -6.51 -9.67
C MET A 91 9.24 -5.56 -8.98
N ASP A 92 10.55 -5.74 -9.22
CA ASP A 92 11.55 -4.93 -8.55
C ASP A 92 11.67 -3.55 -9.21
N ALA A 93 11.40 -2.50 -8.42
CA ALA A 93 11.44 -1.10 -8.87
C ALA A 93 10.70 -0.83 -10.19
N TYR A 94 9.56 -1.50 -10.40
CA TYR A 94 8.90 -1.70 -11.69
C TYR A 94 9.09 -0.60 -12.74
N TYR A 95 8.51 0.58 -12.55
CA TYR A 95 8.59 1.63 -13.57
C TYR A 95 10.03 2.05 -13.87
N ALA A 96 10.89 2.16 -12.86
CA ALA A 96 12.30 2.52 -13.08
C ALA A 96 13.04 1.43 -13.87
N SER A 97 12.82 0.15 -13.53
CA SER A 97 13.43 -0.98 -14.24
C SER A 97 12.97 -1.05 -15.71
N VAL A 98 11.71 -0.70 -15.99
CA VAL A 98 11.21 -0.56 -17.37
C VAL A 98 11.94 0.56 -18.12
N GLU A 99 12.16 1.72 -17.50
CA GLU A 99 12.92 2.81 -18.12
C GLU A 99 14.39 2.43 -18.36
N GLU A 100 15.05 1.76 -17.40
CA GLU A 100 16.43 1.30 -17.52
C GLU A 100 16.63 0.20 -18.57
N ARG A 101 15.60 -0.63 -18.78
CA ARG A 101 15.59 -1.62 -19.86
C ARG A 101 15.62 -0.93 -21.22
N ASP A 102 14.72 0.01 -21.44
CA ASP A 102 14.50 0.67 -22.72
C ASP A 102 15.56 1.75 -23.03
N ASN A 103 16.14 2.35 -22.00
CA ASN A 103 17.24 3.28 -22.11
C ASN A 103 18.44 2.82 -21.27
N PRO A 104 19.36 2.02 -21.86
CA PRO A 104 20.53 1.50 -21.16
C PRO A 104 21.46 2.56 -20.55
N SER A 105 21.39 3.82 -21.02
CA SER A 105 22.20 4.93 -20.48
C SER A 105 21.81 5.33 -19.04
N LEU A 106 20.65 4.86 -18.55
CA LEU A 106 20.17 5.06 -17.18
C LEU A 106 20.74 4.05 -16.18
N ARG A 107 21.20 2.89 -16.66
CA ARG A 107 21.67 1.80 -15.80
C ARG A 107 22.88 2.23 -14.95
N GLY A 108 22.86 1.86 -13.69
CA GLY A 108 23.93 2.20 -12.74
C GLY A 108 23.96 3.68 -12.32
N LYS A 109 23.00 4.50 -12.77
CA LYS A 109 22.85 5.89 -12.35
C LYS A 109 21.65 6.04 -11.43
N PRO A 110 21.68 6.92 -10.42
CA PRO A 110 20.50 7.19 -9.61
C PRO A 110 19.39 7.81 -10.48
N MET A 111 18.25 7.13 -10.57
CA MET A 111 17.11 7.59 -11.35
C MET A 111 15.77 7.37 -10.64
N ALA A 112 14.79 8.22 -10.94
CA ALA A 112 13.42 8.10 -10.47
C ALA A 112 12.40 8.37 -11.57
N VAL A 113 11.24 7.71 -11.47
CA VAL A 113 10.12 7.91 -12.40
C VAL A 113 9.10 8.84 -11.73
N GLY A 114 8.67 9.87 -12.43
CA GLY A 114 7.67 10.83 -11.97
C GLY A 114 7.92 12.22 -12.53
N SER A 115 7.82 13.22 -11.68
CA SER A 115 8.08 14.61 -12.02
C SER A 115 8.80 15.34 -10.89
N ASN A 116 9.16 16.60 -11.13
CA ASN A 116 9.71 17.44 -10.08
C ASN A 116 8.73 17.61 -8.89
N SER A 117 7.43 17.46 -9.12
CA SER A 117 6.40 17.57 -8.09
C SER A 117 6.23 16.30 -7.26
N MET A 118 6.34 15.12 -7.87
CA MET A 118 6.14 13.84 -7.18
C MET A 118 6.81 12.68 -7.93
N LEU A 119 7.49 11.80 -7.19
CA LEU A 119 8.08 10.56 -7.69
C LEU A 119 7.13 9.37 -7.46
N SER A 120 6.87 8.61 -8.52
CA SER A 120 6.13 7.34 -8.47
C SER A 120 6.99 6.20 -7.94
N THR A 121 8.25 6.12 -8.36
CA THR A 121 9.23 5.14 -7.85
C THR A 121 10.66 5.60 -8.14
N SER A 122 11.64 4.90 -7.59
CA SER A 122 13.06 5.10 -7.86
C SER A 122 13.79 3.76 -7.93
N ASN A 123 14.86 3.71 -8.72
CA ASN A 123 15.76 2.55 -8.80
C ASN A 123 16.55 2.39 -7.49
N TYR A 124 17.25 1.27 -7.35
CA TYR A 124 17.94 0.90 -6.10
C TYR A 124 19.14 1.81 -5.84
N GLU A 125 19.76 2.34 -6.89
CA GLU A 125 20.86 3.30 -6.89
C GLU A 125 20.43 4.60 -6.22
N ALA A 126 19.30 5.17 -6.63
CA ALA A 126 18.75 6.38 -6.01
C ALA A 126 18.28 6.13 -4.58
N ARG A 127 17.80 4.93 -4.25
CA ARG A 127 17.37 4.58 -2.87
C ARG A 127 18.51 4.67 -1.86
N ARG A 128 19.76 4.45 -2.26
CA ARG A 128 20.94 4.62 -1.37
C ARG A 128 21.08 6.05 -0.82
N TYR A 129 20.52 7.04 -1.51
CA TYR A 129 20.48 8.45 -1.10
C TYR A 129 19.21 8.82 -0.30
N GLY A 130 18.32 7.85 -0.06
CA GLY A 130 17.03 8.06 0.58
C GLY A 130 15.90 8.51 -0.37
N VAL A 131 16.17 8.62 -1.68
CA VAL A 131 15.17 8.89 -2.72
C VAL A 131 14.20 7.70 -2.79
N ARG A 132 12.89 7.98 -2.79
CA ARG A 132 11.85 6.93 -2.70
C ARG A 132 10.53 7.40 -3.29
N SER A 133 9.63 6.46 -3.57
CA SER A 133 8.26 6.77 -3.98
C SER A 133 7.52 7.63 -2.96
N ALA A 134 6.61 8.48 -3.48
CA ALA A 134 5.87 9.52 -2.76
C ALA A 134 6.74 10.66 -2.18
N MET A 135 7.98 10.83 -2.67
CA MET A 135 8.82 12.00 -2.40
C MET A 135 8.68 13.03 -3.54
N PRO A 136 8.62 14.33 -3.25
CA PRO A 136 8.73 15.35 -4.30
C PRO A 136 10.08 15.30 -5.01
N GLY A 137 10.08 15.38 -6.35
CA GLY A 137 11.30 15.31 -7.15
C GLY A 137 12.31 16.42 -6.82
N PHE A 138 11.83 17.62 -6.50
CA PHE A 138 12.72 18.73 -6.10
C PHE A 138 13.44 18.48 -4.77
N ILE A 139 12.85 17.72 -3.85
CA ILE A 139 13.51 17.29 -2.60
C ILE A 139 14.49 16.17 -2.90
N ALA A 140 14.09 15.22 -3.76
CA ALA A 140 14.96 14.11 -4.16
C ALA A 140 16.26 14.61 -4.84
N LYS A 141 16.18 15.66 -5.67
CA LYS A 141 17.37 16.30 -6.25
C LYS A 141 18.29 16.99 -5.23
N LYS A 142 17.77 17.40 -4.07
CA LYS A 142 18.61 17.90 -2.98
C LYS A 142 19.34 16.77 -2.24
N LEU A 143 18.75 15.58 -2.20
CA LEU A 143 19.38 14.38 -1.63
C LEU A 143 20.43 13.79 -2.58
N CYS A 144 20.17 13.88 -3.89
CA CYS A 144 21.00 13.32 -4.95
C CYS A 144 21.03 14.30 -6.14
N PRO A 145 21.98 15.24 -6.20
CA PRO A 145 22.07 16.26 -7.26
C PRO A 145 22.14 15.68 -8.68
N GLU A 146 22.77 14.51 -8.83
CA GLU A 146 22.91 13.75 -10.08
C GLU A 146 21.64 12.95 -10.47
N LEU A 147 20.55 13.06 -9.69
CA LEU A 147 19.32 12.28 -9.92
C LEU A 147 18.66 12.61 -11.26
N ILE A 148 18.47 11.57 -12.07
CA ILE A 148 17.71 11.63 -13.32
C ILE A 148 16.23 11.39 -13.02
N ILE A 149 15.35 12.33 -13.38
CA ILE A 149 13.90 12.17 -13.25
C ILE A 149 13.31 11.92 -14.63
N VAL A 150 12.74 10.72 -14.83
CA VAL A 150 12.09 10.30 -16.08
C VAL A 150 10.58 10.44 -15.95
N PRO A 151 9.86 11.06 -16.91
CA PRO A 151 8.40 11.13 -16.91
C PRO A 151 7.74 9.73 -16.90
N CYS A 152 6.55 9.61 -16.30
CA CYS A 152 5.79 8.36 -16.37
C CYS A 152 5.33 8.05 -17.80
N ASN A 153 5.49 6.80 -18.25
CA ASN A 153 4.87 6.27 -19.46
C ASN A 153 3.92 5.12 -19.13
N PHE A 154 2.65 5.45 -18.84
CA PHE A 154 1.69 4.44 -18.38
C PHE A 154 1.31 3.42 -19.45
N ASP A 155 1.28 3.78 -20.73
CA ASP A 155 0.96 2.82 -21.80
C ASP A 155 1.99 1.70 -21.84
N LYS A 156 3.27 2.06 -21.73
CA LYS A 156 4.37 1.11 -21.61
C LYS A 156 4.22 0.22 -20.37
N TYR A 157 3.92 0.81 -19.21
CA TYR A 157 3.78 0.03 -17.97
C TYR A 157 2.59 -0.93 -18.02
N HIS A 158 1.50 -0.58 -18.70
CA HIS A 158 0.38 -1.50 -18.92
C HIS A 158 0.75 -2.61 -19.90
N ALA A 159 1.49 -2.30 -20.97
CA ALA A 159 1.92 -3.29 -21.95
C ALA A 159 2.83 -4.36 -21.32
N VAL A 160 3.81 -3.94 -20.50
CA VAL A 160 4.68 -4.87 -19.78
C VAL A 160 3.91 -5.66 -18.71
N ALA A 161 2.97 -5.03 -18.00
CA ALA A 161 2.13 -5.72 -17.02
C ALA A 161 1.28 -6.81 -17.67
N LYS A 162 0.84 -6.61 -18.93
CA LYS A 162 0.12 -7.63 -19.70
C LYS A 162 1.00 -8.86 -19.96
N GLN A 163 2.26 -8.68 -20.36
CA GLN A 163 3.21 -9.78 -20.57
C GLN A 163 3.42 -10.58 -19.26
N ILE A 164 3.67 -9.88 -18.15
CA ILE A 164 3.85 -10.52 -16.84
C ILE A 164 2.61 -11.33 -16.43
N ARG A 165 1.42 -10.79 -16.70
CA ARG A 165 0.15 -11.46 -16.41
C ARG A 165 -0.10 -12.69 -17.27
N GLU A 166 0.40 -12.71 -18.51
CA GLU A 166 0.39 -13.92 -19.36
C GLU A 166 1.25 -15.02 -18.73
N VAL A 167 2.38 -14.68 -18.11
CA VAL A 167 3.17 -15.63 -17.30
C VAL A 167 2.33 -16.16 -16.13
N PHE A 168 1.72 -15.28 -15.33
CA PHE A 168 0.95 -15.69 -14.15
C PHE A 168 -0.19 -16.67 -14.49
N ALA A 169 -0.90 -16.42 -15.59
CA ALA A 169 -2.03 -17.23 -16.03
C ALA A 169 -1.65 -18.69 -16.35
N ARG A 170 -0.36 -18.99 -16.61
CA ARG A 170 0.13 -20.36 -16.81
C ARG A 170 0.17 -21.20 -15.52
N TYR A 171 0.28 -20.54 -14.36
CA TYR A 171 0.43 -21.20 -13.06
C TYR A 171 -0.83 -21.11 -12.21
N ASP A 172 -1.58 -20.02 -12.36
CA ASP A 172 -2.89 -19.85 -11.74
C ASP A 172 -3.79 -19.06 -12.69
N PRO A 173 -4.75 -19.68 -13.40
CA PRO A 173 -5.67 -18.96 -14.28
C PRO A 173 -6.62 -18.02 -13.53
N ASN A 174 -6.72 -18.16 -12.20
CA ASN A 174 -7.55 -17.35 -11.31
C ASN A 174 -6.73 -16.35 -10.47
N TYR A 175 -5.47 -16.08 -10.86
CA TYR A 175 -4.62 -15.12 -10.15
C TYR A 175 -5.30 -13.76 -9.96
N THR A 176 -4.97 -13.07 -8.87
CA THR A 176 -5.53 -11.74 -8.56
C THR A 176 -4.44 -10.67 -8.67
N PRO A 177 -4.48 -9.80 -9.70
CA PRO A 177 -3.61 -8.64 -9.76
C PRO A 177 -4.08 -7.59 -8.74
N MET A 178 -3.13 -7.01 -7.99
CA MET A 178 -3.42 -5.90 -7.06
C MET A 178 -3.04 -4.55 -7.67
N SER A 179 -2.00 -4.54 -8.51
CA SER A 179 -1.51 -3.37 -9.25
C SER A 179 -1.01 -3.78 -10.65
N LEU A 180 -0.21 -2.93 -11.29
CA LEU A 180 0.50 -3.28 -12.52
C LEU A 180 1.68 -4.22 -12.25
N ASP A 181 2.26 -4.17 -11.06
CA ASP A 181 3.51 -4.83 -10.70
C ASP A 181 3.38 -5.90 -9.62
N GLU A 182 2.20 -6.09 -9.02
CA GLU A 182 2.02 -7.08 -7.98
C GLU A 182 0.74 -7.92 -8.16
N ALA A 183 0.84 -9.21 -7.85
CA ALA A 183 -0.26 -10.17 -7.95
C ALA A 183 -0.12 -11.29 -6.91
N TYR A 184 -1.26 -11.89 -6.57
CA TYR A 184 -1.32 -13.14 -5.84
C TYR A 184 -1.69 -14.29 -6.76
N LEU A 185 -1.02 -15.42 -6.58
CA LEU A 185 -1.29 -16.69 -7.24
C LEU A 185 -1.53 -17.75 -6.19
N ASP A 186 -2.45 -18.67 -6.45
CA ASP A 186 -2.63 -19.90 -5.70
C ASP A 186 -2.11 -21.08 -6.53
N ILE A 187 -0.88 -21.50 -6.26
CA ILE A 187 -0.22 -22.57 -7.03
C ILE A 187 -0.51 -23.95 -6.47
N THR A 188 -1.46 -24.08 -5.53
CA THR A 188 -1.75 -25.36 -4.85
C THR A 188 -2.11 -26.46 -5.86
N GLU A 189 -3.04 -26.18 -6.77
CA GLU A 189 -3.48 -27.15 -7.79
C GLU A 189 -2.38 -27.38 -8.84
N TYR A 190 -1.63 -26.34 -9.20
CA TYR A 190 -0.52 -26.48 -10.14
C TYR A 190 0.57 -27.42 -9.61
N LEU A 191 0.87 -27.36 -8.31
CA LEU A 191 1.85 -28.24 -7.65
C LEU A 191 1.44 -29.72 -7.70
N GLU A 192 0.15 -30.04 -7.82
CA GLU A 192 -0.30 -31.44 -7.96
C GLU A 192 0.01 -32.02 -9.36
N THR A 193 0.33 -31.17 -10.33
CA THR A 193 0.60 -31.57 -11.73
C THR A 193 2.07 -31.82 -12.04
N THR A 194 2.96 -31.66 -11.05
CA THR A 194 4.42 -31.68 -11.24
C THR A 194 5.15 -32.17 -9.99
N ASP A 195 6.32 -32.79 -10.15
CA ASP A 195 7.18 -33.19 -9.01
C ASP A 195 8.03 -32.04 -8.44
N LYS A 196 7.76 -30.79 -8.84
CA LYS A 196 8.56 -29.62 -8.46
C LYS A 196 8.09 -29.08 -7.12
N THR A 197 9.04 -28.60 -6.34
CA THR A 197 8.77 -27.89 -5.08
C THR A 197 8.18 -26.49 -5.34
N PRO A 198 7.49 -25.89 -4.35
CA PRO A 198 7.05 -24.50 -4.45
C PRO A 198 8.16 -23.51 -4.80
N ASP A 199 9.37 -23.74 -4.26
CA ASP A 199 10.53 -22.89 -4.51
C ASP A 199 10.96 -22.94 -5.98
N GLU A 200 11.02 -24.13 -6.58
CA GLU A 200 11.36 -24.32 -7.99
C GLU A 200 10.31 -23.72 -8.94
N ILE A 201 9.03 -23.84 -8.60
CA ILE A 201 7.95 -23.22 -9.39
C ILE A 201 8.07 -21.70 -9.40
N VAL A 202 8.31 -21.09 -8.23
CA VAL A 202 8.44 -19.64 -8.15
C VAL A 202 9.74 -19.13 -8.78
N GLU A 203 10.82 -19.90 -8.70
CA GLU A 203 12.04 -19.60 -9.45
C GLU A 203 11.77 -19.65 -10.96
N GLN A 204 11.02 -20.65 -11.43
CA GLN A 204 10.61 -20.74 -12.83
C GLN A 204 9.76 -19.55 -13.26
N ILE A 205 8.75 -19.16 -12.48
CA ILE A 205 7.92 -17.98 -12.77
C ILE A 205 8.80 -16.73 -12.92
N ARG A 206 9.72 -16.51 -11.97
CA ARG A 206 10.63 -15.36 -12.00
C ARG A 206 11.56 -15.39 -13.20
N LYS A 207 12.05 -16.57 -13.58
CA LYS A 207 12.89 -16.78 -14.78
C LYS A 207 12.12 -16.47 -16.06
N GLU A 208 10.89 -16.96 -16.20
CA GLU A 208 10.05 -16.70 -17.38
C GLU A 208 9.68 -15.22 -17.50
N ILE A 209 9.34 -14.55 -16.40
CA ILE A 209 9.18 -13.08 -16.37
C ILE A 209 10.44 -12.39 -16.90
N HIS A 210 11.62 -12.82 -16.44
CA HIS A 210 12.88 -12.24 -16.89
C HIS A 210 13.17 -12.52 -18.36
N GLU A 211 12.89 -13.73 -18.84
CA GLU A 211 13.09 -14.10 -20.24
C GLU A 211 12.22 -13.26 -21.18
N GLU A 212 10.95 -13.06 -20.82
CA GLU A 212 9.96 -12.32 -21.63
C GLU A 212 10.12 -10.80 -21.54
N THR A 213 10.43 -10.28 -20.36
CA THR A 213 10.38 -8.82 -20.11
C THR A 213 11.74 -8.18 -19.91
N LYS A 214 12.79 -8.97 -19.63
CA LYS A 214 14.11 -8.54 -19.15
C LYS A 214 14.09 -7.77 -17.83
N LEU A 215 13.02 -7.93 -17.05
CA LEU A 215 12.85 -7.34 -15.72
C LEU A 215 12.94 -8.42 -14.65
N THR A 216 13.23 -8.04 -13.40
CA THR A 216 13.26 -8.98 -12.28
C THR A 216 12.04 -8.79 -11.38
N ALA A 217 11.66 -9.88 -10.74
CA ALA A 217 10.61 -9.91 -9.72
C ALA A 217 11.12 -10.57 -8.46
N SER A 218 10.58 -10.15 -7.33
CA SER A 218 10.72 -10.84 -6.05
C SER A 218 9.41 -11.50 -5.65
N ALA A 219 9.50 -12.59 -4.90
CA ALA A 219 8.34 -13.40 -4.58
C ALA A 219 8.34 -13.93 -3.14
N GLY A 220 7.15 -14.08 -2.56
CA GLY A 220 6.96 -14.67 -1.25
C GLY A 220 6.01 -15.85 -1.33
N ILE A 221 6.39 -16.96 -0.70
CA ILE A 221 5.63 -18.22 -0.70
C ILE A 221 5.18 -18.50 0.72
N ALA A 222 3.88 -18.65 0.95
CA ALA A 222 3.35 -18.97 2.27
C ALA A 222 1.94 -19.57 2.21
N ALA A 223 1.41 -19.95 3.38
CA ALA A 223 0.06 -20.52 3.51
C ALA A 223 -1.09 -19.57 3.11
N ASN A 224 -0.85 -18.26 3.07
CA ASN A 224 -1.90 -17.26 2.84
C ASN A 224 -1.37 -15.95 2.24
N MET A 225 -2.28 -15.09 1.77
CA MET A 225 -1.96 -13.81 1.14
C MET A 225 -1.21 -12.83 2.07
N LEU A 226 -1.52 -12.81 3.37
CA LEU A 226 -0.85 -11.90 4.31
C LEU A 226 0.64 -12.26 4.43
N LEU A 227 0.93 -13.52 4.69
CA LEU A 227 2.29 -14.00 4.89
C LEU A 227 3.10 -13.96 3.60
N SER A 228 2.52 -14.34 2.46
CA SER A 228 3.20 -14.30 1.17
C SER A 228 3.61 -12.88 0.78
N LYS A 229 2.74 -11.88 1.02
CA LYS A 229 3.10 -10.46 0.81
C LYS A 229 4.29 -10.04 1.65
N ILE A 230 4.27 -10.36 2.94
CA ILE A 230 5.37 -10.04 3.85
C ILE A 230 6.66 -10.70 3.36
N CYS A 231 6.61 -11.99 2.99
CA CYS A 231 7.76 -12.75 2.50
C CYS A 231 8.34 -12.17 1.20
N SER A 232 7.51 -11.67 0.29
CA SER A 232 7.97 -11.14 -1.00
C SER A 232 8.90 -9.92 -0.88
N ASP A 233 8.85 -9.21 0.26
CA ASP A 233 9.69 -8.06 0.54
C ASP A 233 11.03 -8.42 1.22
N PHE A 234 11.20 -9.65 1.73
CA PHE A 234 12.36 -10.03 2.54
C PHE A 234 13.66 -10.05 1.73
N ASN A 235 13.64 -10.71 0.57
CA ASN A 235 14.81 -10.93 -0.28
C ASN A 235 14.81 -10.02 -1.52
N LYS A 236 14.13 -8.87 -1.45
CA LYS A 236 14.18 -7.86 -2.52
C LYS A 236 15.55 -7.19 -2.62
N PRO A 237 16.07 -6.90 -3.83
CA PRO A 237 15.52 -7.25 -5.16
C PRO A 237 15.91 -8.65 -5.66
N ASN A 238 15.17 -9.13 -6.66
CA ASN A 238 15.42 -10.35 -7.42
C ASN A 238 15.66 -11.59 -6.54
N GLY A 239 14.82 -11.77 -5.53
CA GLY A 239 14.90 -12.91 -4.62
C GLY A 239 13.53 -13.45 -4.24
N GLN A 240 13.52 -14.61 -3.60
CA GLN A 240 12.29 -15.19 -3.07
C GLN A 240 12.49 -15.66 -1.63
N TYR A 241 11.39 -15.76 -0.88
CA TYR A 241 11.39 -16.29 0.48
C TYR A 241 10.18 -17.19 0.70
N ARG A 242 10.41 -18.40 1.20
CA ARG A 242 9.36 -19.34 1.58
C ARG A 242 9.22 -19.42 3.10
N LEU A 243 7.99 -19.24 3.57
CA LEU A 243 7.59 -19.56 4.93
C LEU A 243 6.86 -20.91 4.93
N PRO A 244 7.40 -21.94 5.60
CA PRO A 244 6.75 -23.25 5.67
C PRO A 244 5.32 -23.19 6.22
N ASN A 245 4.44 -24.04 5.70
CA ASN A 245 3.03 -24.10 6.06
C ASN A 245 2.79 -24.90 7.36
N ASN A 246 3.48 -24.55 8.44
CA ASN A 246 3.22 -25.11 9.76
C ASN A 246 3.20 -24.02 10.83
N ILE A 247 2.46 -24.28 11.91
CA ILE A 247 2.20 -23.29 12.96
C ILE A 247 3.50 -22.84 13.64
N ASN A 248 4.43 -23.76 13.89
CA ASN A 248 5.67 -23.45 14.61
C ASN A 248 6.54 -22.45 13.84
N ASP A 249 6.75 -22.69 12.55
CA ASP A 249 7.53 -21.78 11.69
C ASP A 249 6.82 -20.44 11.49
N ILE A 250 5.50 -20.45 11.28
CA ILE A 250 4.70 -19.22 11.17
C ILE A 250 4.80 -18.38 12.45
N MET A 251 4.65 -19.00 13.61
CA MET A 251 4.71 -18.29 14.89
C MET A 251 6.12 -17.79 15.20
N ARG A 252 7.16 -18.57 14.88
CA ARG A 252 8.57 -18.15 15.00
C ARG A 252 8.88 -16.96 14.09
N PHE A 253 8.30 -16.92 12.89
CA PHE A 253 8.45 -15.84 11.94
C PHE A 253 7.68 -14.58 12.35
N ILE A 254 6.39 -14.72 12.72
CA ILE A 254 5.50 -13.57 12.91
C ILE A 254 5.75 -12.87 14.25
N ARG A 255 6.00 -13.59 15.35
CA ARG A 255 6.13 -12.97 16.69
C ARG A 255 7.17 -11.83 16.77
N PRO A 256 8.40 -11.98 16.25
CA PRO A 256 9.39 -10.90 16.30
C PRO A 256 9.15 -9.81 15.24
N LEU A 257 8.24 -10.02 14.28
CA LEU A 257 8.03 -9.09 13.16
C LEU A 257 7.53 -7.74 13.67
N PRO A 258 8.16 -6.61 13.26
CA PRO A 258 7.65 -5.28 13.56
C PRO A 258 6.25 -5.08 12.98
N VAL A 259 5.34 -4.48 13.75
CA VAL A 259 3.95 -4.25 13.30
C VAL A 259 3.87 -3.47 11.99
N ARG A 260 4.86 -2.61 11.71
CA ARG A 260 4.93 -1.80 10.49
C ARG A 260 5.10 -2.62 9.20
N LYS A 261 5.57 -3.87 9.31
CA LYS A 261 5.71 -4.80 8.19
C LYS A 261 4.39 -5.48 7.81
N ILE A 262 3.35 -5.40 8.64
CA ILE A 262 2.02 -5.95 8.33
C ILE A 262 1.30 -5.05 7.30
N PRO A 263 0.91 -5.58 6.13
CA PRO A 263 0.00 -4.89 5.21
C PRO A 263 -1.27 -4.41 5.93
N GLY A 264 -1.54 -3.11 5.86
CA GLY A 264 -2.64 -2.46 6.58
C GLY A 264 -2.22 -1.68 7.83
N ILE A 265 -1.02 -1.90 8.38
CA ILE A 265 -0.46 -1.08 9.46
C ILE A 265 0.44 0.02 8.89
N GLY A 266 -0.14 1.21 8.74
CA GLY A 266 0.58 2.43 8.36
C GLY A 266 1.20 3.19 9.54
N ARG A 267 1.86 4.32 9.25
CA ARG A 267 2.54 5.19 10.25
C ARG A 267 1.64 5.57 11.44
N VAL A 268 0.36 5.86 11.17
CA VAL A 268 -0.60 6.29 12.20
C VAL A 268 -0.86 5.15 13.18
N THR A 269 -1.24 3.98 12.67
CA THR A 269 -1.52 2.79 13.51
C THR A 269 -0.27 2.32 14.22
N GLU A 270 0.89 2.29 13.56
CA GLU A 270 2.19 1.99 14.18
C GLU A 270 2.46 2.93 15.36
N ARG A 271 2.30 4.24 15.18
CA ARG A 271 2.52 5.22 16.26
C ARG A 271 1.56 5.01 17.44
N ILE A 272 0.30 4.71 17.15
CA ILE A 272 -0.71 4.43 18.18
C ILE A 272 -0.33 3.18 18.99
N LEU A 273 0.09 2.10 18.32
CA LEU A 273 0.50 0.86 18.98
C LEU A 273 1.80 1.06 19.77
N LYS A 274 2.79 1.77 19.20
CA LYS A 274 4.06 2.08 19.89
C LYS A 274 3.85 2.88 21.17
N ALA A 275 2.85 3.77 21.20
CA ALA A 275 2.55 4.56 22.39
C ALA A 275 2.04 3.74 23.58
N ILE A 276 1.62 2.49 23.35
CA ILE A 276 1.24 1.53 24.38
C ILE A 276 2.22 0.34 24.41
N ASP A 277 3.49 0.61 24.06
CA ASP A 277 4.61 -0.33 24.06
C ASP A 277 4.46 -1.55 23.13
N ILE A 278 3.57 -1.49 22.14
CA ILE A 278 3.37 -2.54 21.14
C ILE A 278 4.13 -2.20 19.87
N SER A 279 5.30 -2.83 19.68
CA SER A 279 6.13 -2.67 18.47
C SER A 279 6.21 -3.91 17.58
N THR A 280 5.87 -5.09 18.11
CA THR A 280 5.93 -6.38 17.40
C THR A 280 4.58 -7.09 17.37
N CYS A 281 4.41 -8.04 16.46
CA CYS A 281 3.23 -8.91 16.43
C CYS A 281 3.10 -9.77 17.70
N GLY A 282 4.20 -10.22 18.30
CA GLY A 282 4.17 -10.90 19.59
C GLY A 282 3.52 -10.03 20.68
N ALA A 283 3.94 -8.76 20.75
CA ALA A 283 3.37 -7.80 21.71
C ALA A 283 1.87 -7.54 21.48
N ILE A 284 1.36 -7.67 20.25
CA ILE A 284 -0.10 -7.62 19.98
C ILE A 284 -0.83 -8.74 20.70
N LEU A 285 -0.32 -9.98 20.63
CA LEU A 285 -0.95 -11.14 21.29
C LEU A 285 -0.86 -11.01 22.81
N ASP A 286 0.31 -10.63 23.31
CA ASP A 286 0.59 -10.51 24.74
C ASP A 286 -0.25 -9.38 25.39
N ASN A 287 -0.71 -8.40 24.60
CA ASN A 287 -1.57 -7.28 25.04
C ASN A 287 -3.00 -7.36 24.49
N SER A 288 -3.45 -8.53 24.04
CA SER A 288 -4.74 -8.72 23.36
C SER A 288 -5.95 -8.21 24.16
N VAL A 289 -5.94 -8.38 25.50
CA VAL A 289 -7.02 -7.87 26.36
C VAL A 289 -7.15 -6.36 26.35
N TYR A 290 -6.02 -5.63 26.34
CA TYR A 290 -6.03 -4.18 26.24
C TYR A 290 -6.51 -3.74 24.87
N LEU A 291 -6.06 -4.41 23.80
CA LEU A 291 -6.50 -4.11 22.44
C LEU A 291 -8.01 -4.32 22.29
N TYR A 292 -8.57 -5.37 22.88
CA TYR A 292 -10.02 -5.64 22.90
C TYR A 292 -10.82 -4.51 23.56
N ARG A 293 -10.30 -3.94 24.65
CA ARG A 293 -10.95 -2.84 25.39
C ARG A 293 -10.74 -1.47 24.75
N MET A 294 -9.66 -1.30 23.98
CA MET A 294 -9.25 -0.01 23.42
C MET A 294 -9.78 0.24 22.02
N PHE A 295 -9.84 -0.78 21.17
CA PHE A 295 -10.13 -0.65 19.75
C PHE A 295 -11.49 -1.23 19.36
N SER A 296 -11.97 -0.90 18.17
CA SER A 296 -13.17 -1.51 17.59
C SER A 296 -12.96 -3.01 17.34
N SER A 297 -14.05 -3.78 17.32
CA SER A 297 -14.01 -5.22 17.03
C SER A 297 -13.32 -5.55 15.71
N ILE A 298 -13.51 -4.70 14.68
CA ILE A 298 -12.85 -4.82 13.37
C ILE A 298 -11.33 -4.68 13.51
N SER A 299 -10.87 -3.64 14.22
CA SER A 299 -9.43 -3.39 14.40
C SER A 299 -8.79 -4.49 15.26
N PHE A 300 -9.47 -4.89 16.34
CA PHE A 300 -9.04 -6.01 17.17
C PHE A 300 -8.91 -7.30 16.36
N ASN A 301 -9.94 -7.67 15.59
CA ASN A 301 -9.89 -8.86 14.75
C ASN A 301 -8.74 -8.82 13.74
N PHE A 302 -8.53 -7.66 13.09
CA PHE A 302 -7.39 -7.45 12.19
C PHE A 302 -6.04 -7.64 12.91
N PHE A 303 -5.84 -7.03 14.08
CA PHE A 303 -4.59 -7.15 14.83
C PHE A 303 -4.31 -8.59 15.25
N ILE A 304 -5.29 -9.29 15.82
CA ILE A 304 -5.12 -10.68 16.25
C ILE A 304 -4.86 -11.59 15.07
N ARG A 305 -5.62 -11.47 13.98
CA ARG A 305 -5.37 -12.26 12.75
C ARG A 305 -3.96 -12.03 12.22
N ALA A 306 -3.54 -10.77 12.12
CA ALA A 306 -2.20 -10.43 11.63
C ALA A 306 -1.11 -11.01 12.54
N ALA A 307 -1.28 -10.90 13.86
CA ALA A 307 -0.31 -11.36 14.84
C ALA A 307 -0.23 -12.89 14.97
N LEU A 308 -1.28 -13.62 14.59
CA LEU A 308 -1.30 -15.07 14.43
C LEU A 308 -0.81 -15.52 13.03
N GLY A 309 -0.51 -14.60 12.12
CA GLY A 309 -0.15 -14.93 10.74
C GLY A 309 -1.31 -15.51 9.93
N ILE A 310 -2.56 -15.15 10.25
CA ILE A 310 -3.77 -15.65 9.58
C ILE A 310 -4.26 -14.62 8.55
N GLY A 311 -4.12 -14.96 7.27
CA GLY A 311 -4.57 -14.17 6.13
C GLY A 311 -5.76 -14.80 5.39
N SER A 312 -6.03 -14.31 4.17
CA SER A 312 -6.92 -15.01 3.22
C SER A 312 -6.14 -16.14 2.55
N THR A 313 -6.72 -17.34 2.50
CA THR A 313 -6.21 -18.46 1.69
C THR A 313 -6.89 -18.55 0.32
N THR A 314 -7.86 -17.67 0.05
CA THR A 314 -8.54 -17.55 -1.24
C THR A 314 -7.98 -16.34 -1.99
N VAL A 315 -7.35 -16.58 -3.14
CA VAL A 315 -6.79 -15.54 -4.01
C VAL A 315 -7.87 -14.83 -4.81
N LYS A 316 -8.81 -15.58 -5.39
CA LYS A 316 -9.91 -15.03 -6.18
C LYS A 316 -10.95 -14.38 -5.27
N SER A 317 -11.14 -13.07 -5.41
CA SER A 317 -12.28 -12.36 -4.85
C SER A 317 -13.14 -11.83 -5.99
N GLU A 318 -14.46 -12.00 -5.91
CA GLU A 318 -15.40 -11.32 -6.82
C GLU A 318 -15.36 -9.81 -6.57
N TYR A 319 -14.32 -9.14 -7.09
CA TYR A 319 -14.18 -7.70 -6.95
C TYR A 319 -15.07 -7.00 -7.96
N LYS A 320 -16.22 -6.52 -7.49
CA LYS A 320 -17.00 -5.51 -8.21
C LYS A 320 -16.50 -4.12 -7.80
N ARG A 321 -16.02 -3.34 -8.77
CA ARG A 321 -15.60 -1.95 -8.58
C ARG A 321 -16.72 -1.17 -7.87
N LYS A 322 -16.37 -0.48 -6.78
CA LYS A 322 -17.34 0.26 -5.95
C LYS A 322 -17.39 1.76 -6.27
N SER A 323 -16.32 2.31 -6.83
CA SER A 323 -16.25 3.72 -7.25
C SER A 323 -15.24 3.90 -8.40
N MET A 324 -15.41 4.98 -9.14
CA MET A 324 -14.49 5.48 -10.16
C MET A 324 -14.37 6.99 -9.98
N SER A 325 -13.16 7.53 -10.06
CA SER A 325 -12.91 8.95 -9.81
C SER A 325 -11.74 9.47 -10.62
N ILE A 326 -11.83 10.72 -11.06
CA ILE A 326 -10.73 11.47 -11.65
C ILE A 326 -10.40 12.64 -10.72
N SER A 327 -9.11 12.85 -10.45
CA SER A 327 -8.63 14.01 -9.70
C SER A 327 -7.34 14.54 -10.32
N ARG A 328 -7.17 15.86 -10.30
CA ARG A 328 -5.94 16.53 -10.75
C ARG A 328 -5.50 17.54 -9.70
N THR A 329 -4.20 17.63 -9.45
CA THR A 329 -3.61 18.76 -8.73
C THR A 329 -3.16 19.78 -9.77
N PHE A 330 -3.51 21.05 -9.57
CA PHE A 330 -3.25 22.15 -10.49
C PHE A 330 -2.78 23.39 -9.70
N CYS A 331 -2.38 24.46 -10.39
CA CYS A 331 -2.05 25.74 -9.77
C CYS A 331 -3.25 26.34 -9.01
N ASN A 332 -3.04 27.33 -8.16
CA ASN A 332 -4.15 27.93 -7.41
C ASN A 332 -5.23 28.47 -8.35
N LEU A 333 -6.48 28.05 -8.16
CA LEU A 333 -7.67 28.61 -8.81
C LEU A 333 -8.63 29.09 -7.72
N SER A 334 -9.06 30.34 -7.81
CA SER A 334 -10.00 30.95 -6.86
C SER A 334 -11.29 31.44 -7.51
N GLN A 335 -11.28 31.65 -8.84
CA GLN A 335 -12.44 32.18 -9.54
C GLN A 335 -13.49 31.08 -9.76
N PRO A 336 -14.77 31.31 -9.43
CA PRO A 336 -15.83 30.31 -9.61
C PRO A 336 -15.90 29.76 -11.05
N ASN A 337 -15.74 30.63 -12.05
CA ASN A 337 -15.79 30.23 -13.45
C ASN A 337 -14.65 29.27 -13.83
N GLU A 338 -13.45 29.49 -13.32
CA GLU A 338 -12.30 28.61 -13.54
C GLU A 338 -12.47 27.26 -12.82
N LEU A 339 -13.01 27.28 -11.61
CA LEU A 339 -13.32 26.06 -10.85
C LEU A 339 -14.41 25.23 -11.55
N PHE A 340 -15.44 25.87 -12.09
CA PHE A 340 -16.47 25.18 -12.86
C PHE A 340 -15.95 24.66 -14.21
N ALA A 341 -15.08 25.40 -14.89
CA ALA A 341 -14.38 24.91 -16.08
C ALA A 341 -13.51 23.70 -15.75
N LYS A 342 -12.80 23.71 -14.61
CA LYS A 342 -12.02 22.56 -14.14
C LYS A 342 -12.91 21.37 -13.80
N LEU A 343 -14.05 21.60 -13.15
CA LEU A 343 -15.04 20.55 -12.88
C LEU A 343 -15.52 19.91 -14.18
N ARG A 344 -15.88 20.72 -15.19
CA ARG A 344 -16.29 20.26 -16.52
C ARG A 344 -15.26 19.32 -17.14
N GLU A 345 -14.00 19.76 -17.18
CA GLU A 345 -12.89 18.95 -17.68
C GLU A 345 -12.78 17.60 -16.95
N LEU A 346 -12.85 17.59 -15.61
CA LEU A 346 -12.71 16.35 -14.84
C LEU A 346 -13.88 15.38 -15.07
N VAL A 347 -15.11 15.89 -15.20
CA VAL A 347 -16.28 15.03 -15.46
C VAL A 347 -16.32 14.53 -16.89
N ASP A 348 -15.73 15.24 -17.86
CA ASP A 348 -15.55 14.75 -19.24
C ASP A 348 -14.66 13.51 -19.26
N TYR A 349 -13.52 13.55 -18.56
CA TYR A 349 -12.65 12.38 -18.39
C TYR A 349 -13.37 11.25 -17.66
N LEU A 350 -14.05 11.54 -16.55
CA LEU A 350 -14.74 10.52 -15.77
C LEU A 350 -15.87 9.85 -16.57
N ALA A 351 -16.65 10.62 -17.33
CA ALA A 351 -17.70 10.08 -18.19
C ALA A 351 -17.13 9.20 -19.30
N ALA A 352 -16.01 9.60 -19.91
CA ALA A 352 -15.34 8.78 -20.91
C ALA A 352 -14.86 7.44 -20.32
N ASP A 353 -14.32 7.44 -19.10
CA ASP A 353 -13.88 6.20 -18.43
C ASP A 353 -15.07 5.33 -17.97
N LEU A 354 -16.15 5.94 -17.49
CA LEU A 354 -17.39 5.22 -17.19
C LEU A 354 -17.97 4.56 -18.44
N ALA A 355 -17.97 5.26 -19.58
CA ALA A 355 -18.47 4.75 -20.85
C ALA A 355 -17.65 3.55 -21.35
N LYS A 356 -16.31 3.61 -21.24
CA LYS A 356 -15.42 2.48 -21.62
C LYS A 356 -15.71 1.20 -20.82
N GLU A 357 -16.08 1.33 -19.55
CA GLU A 357 -16.38 0.19 -18.66
C GLU A 357 -17.89 -0.12 -18.57
N TYR A 358 -18.76 0.57 -19.31
CA TYR A 358 -20.22 0.45 -19.24
C TYR A 358 -20.79 0.63 -17.82
N LEU A 359 -20.18 1.54 -17.04
CA LEU A 359 -20.51 1.76 -15.63
C LEU A 359 -21.44 2.96 -15.41
N HIS A 360 -22.26 2.82 -14.38
CA HIS A 360 -23.25 3.82 -13.98
C HIS A 360 -23.26 3.94 -12.45
N GLY A 361 -23.38 5.17 -11.92
CA GLY A 361 -23.33 5.44 -10.47
C GLY A 361 -24.57 6.17 -9.96
N LYS A 362 -24.91 6.01 -8.67
CA LYS A 362 -25.96 6.79 -8.00
C LYS A 362 -25.41 7.93 -7.14
N THR A 363 -24.12 7.86 -6.78
CA THR A 363 -23.50 8.79 -5.84
C THR A 363 -22.39 9.54 -6.55
N ILE A 364 -22.43 10.87 -6.46
CA ILE A 364 -21.36 11.75 -6.91
C ILE A 364 -20.68 12.36 -5.68
N ALA A 365 -19.35 12.33 -5.67
CA ALA A 365 -18.53 12.95 -4.64
C ALA A 365 -17.56 13.94 -5.27
N LEU A 366 -17.44 15.12 -4.69
CA LEU A 366 -16.44 16.12 -5.04
C LEU A 366 -15.46 16.30 -3.88
N THR A 367 -14.18 16.18 -4.20
CA THR A 367 -13.09 16.39 -3.26
C THR A 367 -12.32 17.64 -3.65
N PHE A 368 -12.25 18.59 -2.71
CA PHE A 368 -11.48 19.82 -2.82
C PHE A 368 -10.26 19.73 -1.92
N LYS A 369 -9.11 20.19 -2.43
CA LYS A 369 -7.89 20.36 -1.64
C LYS A 369 -7.45 21.82 -1.75
N SER A 370 -7.47 22.54 -0.63
CA SER A 370 -7.05 23.94 -0.60
C SER A 370 -5.53 24.09 -0.80
N VAL A 371 -5.07 25.31 -1.04
CA VAL A 371 -3.63 25.65 -1.05
C VAL A 371 -2.92 25.36 0.29
N SER A 372 -3.70 25.30 1.39
CA SER A 372 -3.24 24.87 2.71
C SER A 372 -3.30 23.35 2.92
N PHE A 373 -3.50 22.58 1.85
CA PHE A 373 -3.58 21.11 1.84
C PHE A 373 -4.71 20.53 2.71
N LYS A 374 -5.70 21.34 3.09
CA LYS A 374 -6.91 20.87 3.75
C LYS A 374 -7.80 20.21 2.69
N VAL A 375 -8.19 18.96 2.95
CA VAL A 375 -9.07 18.19 2.07
C VAL A 375 -10.49 18.22 2.62
N THR A 376 -11.46 18.54 1.77
CA THR A 376 -12.89 18.47 2.06
C THR A 376 -13.56 17.66 0.96
N THR A 377 -14.36 16.65 1.35
CA THR A 377 -15.18 15.89 0.42
C THR A 377 -16.65 16.14 0.71
N ARG A 378 -17.44 16.37 -0.33
CA ARG A 378 -18.90 16.47 -0.27
C ARG A 378 -19.47 15.46 -1.23
N GLU A 379 -20.59 14.83 -0.87
CA GLU A 379 -21.21 13.81 -1.69
C GLU A 379 -22.73 13.97 -1.73
N ARG A 380 -23.34 13.41 -2.77
CA ARG A 380 -24.78 13.32 -2.92
C ARG A 380 -25.17 12.04 -3.62
N SER A 381 -26.10 11.32 -3.02
CA SER A 381 -26.73 10.13 -3.60
C SER A 381 -28.07 10.48 -4.25
N LEU A 382 -28.31 9.94 -5.43
CA LEU A 382 -29.47 10.17 -6.27
C LEU A 382 -30.34 8.91 -6.37
N LYS A 383 -31.61 9.09 -6.71
CA LYS A 383 -32.54 7.96 -6.97
C LYS A 383 -32.30 7.31 -8.34
N ARG A 384 -31.76 8.06 -9.30
CA ARG A 384 -31.43 7.60 -10.67
C ARG A 384 -29.92 7.41 -10.84
N TYR A 385 -29.55 6.56 -11.79
CA TYR A 385 -28.17 6.44 -12.23
C TYR A 385 -27.76 7.64 -13.08
N ILE A 386 -26.50 8.06 -12.91
CA ILE A 386 -25.82 9.10 -13.68
C ILE A 386 -24.50 8.56 -14.21
N TYR A 387 -24.12 9.04 -15.39
CA TYR A 387 -22.97 8.51 -16.14
C TYR A 387 -22.54 9.45 -17.27
N THR A 388 -23.47 10.24 -17.82
CA THR A 388 -23.15 11.25 -18.81
C THR A 388 -22.37 12.40 -18.18
N ALA A 389 -21.52 13.02 -18.98
CA ALA A 389 -20.70 14.13 -18.53
C ALA A 389 -21.57 15.34 -18.11
N ASP A 390 -22.72 15.56 -18.75
CA ASP A 390 -23.67 16.61 -18.39
C ASP A 390 -24.42 16.34 -17.09
N ASP A 391 -24.87 15.10 -16.83
CA ASP A 391 -25.44 14.74 -15.54
C ASP A 391 -24.42 14.93 -14.42
N LEU A 392 -23.19 14.41 -14.61
CA LEU A 392 -22.11 14.54 -13.64
C LEU A 392 -21.76 16.00 -13.37
N TYR A 393 -21.70 16.83 -14.41
CA TYR A 393 -21.45 18.26 -14.26
C TYR A 393 -22.58 18.96 -13.49
N HIS A 394 -23.84 18.73 -13.88
CA HIS A 394 -25.01 19.34 -13.27
C HIS A 394 -25.10 19.02 -11.77
N PHE A 395 -24.99 17.74 -11.41
CA PHE A 395 -25.05 17.34 -9.99
C PHE A 395 -23.76 17.71 -9.24
N GLY A 396 -22.61 17.70 -9.91
CA GLY A 396 -21.34 18.18 -9.35
C GLY A 396 -21.44 19.63 -8.89
N LYS A 397 -22.01 20.52 -9.71
CA LYS A 397 -22.24 21.92 -9.31
C LYS A 397 -23.09 22.03 -8.05
N GLN A 398 -24.16 21.24 -7.93
CA GLN A 398 -25.02 21.25 -6.74
C GLN A 398 -24.27 20.78 -5.49
N VAL A 399 -23.39 19.78 -5.62
CA VAL A 399 -22.51 19.32 -4.52
C VAL A 399 -21.50 20.38 -4.10
N SER A 400 -21.03 21.22 -5.04
CA SER A 400 -20.08 22.29 -4.74
C SER A 400 -20.68 23.49 -4.00
N SER A 401 -22.00 23.71 -4.15
CA SER A 401 -22.72 24.82 -3.52
C SER A 401 -23.27 24.50 -2.13
N ILE A 402 -23.38 23.21 -1.79
CA ILE A 402 -23.53 22.72 -0.41
C ILE A 402 -22.21 22.99 0.28
#